data_AF-A0A5B1R7X8-F1
#
_entry.id   AF-A0A5B1R7X8-F1
#
_cell.length_a   1.000
_cell.length_b   1.000
_cell.length_c   1.000
_cell.angle_alpha   90.00
_cell.angle_beta   90.00
_cell.angle_gamma   90.00
#
_symmetry.space_group_name_H-M   'P 1'
#
loop_
_entity.id
_entity.type
_entity.pdbx_description
1 polymer ?
#
loop_
_entity_poly.entity_id
_entity_poly.type
_entity_poly.pdbx_seq_one_letter_code
_entity_poly.pdbx_strand_id
1 'polypeptide(L)'
;MAHVQESPDPKPEPAHVEVRDADPPFDHSTADFIFRSRDHVDFRVHKALVSLASPSFDGMLSLPPPATDGKVSINEVRNGLPVIPFPEDQQTLLYLLCSCLGFVPDVLPPLDVQGLKSICLAHDKYVVTVIHPRIFETFVSVAKEDPVSVYAIACHCRMDKLMLAAAKLSLMKPDTHLSRSPELDLITGLQFSNLIHYHRECGEAAVRLTNEDWSWCRSISDVPLGQSTSACTICRLQILLGHQLVVDGSILDGNTGEYYYYAPSWWYQFISDGTTSAKLKETPCGSAIRDRTFLAPVLKKAVSCAQVECRLGVPEMLDFCDRFAAVVDEAVSEVQLPTTNPNN
;
A
#
# COMPACT_ATOMS: atom_id res chain seq x y z
N MET A 1 -68.50 -33.68 -17.60
CA MET A 1 -68.35 -33.13 -16.24
C MET A 1 -67.35 -33.99 -15.48
N ALA A 2 -66.13 -33.49 -15.32
CA ALA A 2 -65.19 -33.93 -14.30
C ALA A 2 -64.21 -32.76 -14.09
N HIS A 3 -64.45 -31.97 -13.04
CA HIS A 3 -63.52 -30.95 -12.58
C HIS A 3 -62.46 -31.66 -11.73
N VAL A 4 -61.22 -31.71 -12.21
CA VAL A 4 -60.06 -32.06 -11.37
C VAL A 4 -59.60 -30.77 -10.73
N GLN A 5 -59.70 -30.70 -9.40
CA GLN A 5 -59.18 -29.63 -8.56
C GLN A 5 -57.68 -29.90 -8.34
N GLU A 6 -56.81 -29.12 -8.97
CA GLU A 6 -55.39 -29.08 -8.60
C GLU A 6 -55.26 -28.41 -7.23
N SER A 7 -54.66 -29.13 -6.28
CA SER A 7 -54.28 -28.60 -4.98
C SER A 7 -53.01 -27.77 -5.13
N PRO A 8 -52.90 -26.59 -4.50
CA PRO A 8 -51.70 -25.77 -4.61
C PRO A 8 -50.54 -26.42 -3.83
N ASP A 9 -49.38 -26.50 -4.48
CA ASP A 9 -48.11 -26.94 -3.89
C ASP A 9 -47.83 -26.21 -2.56
N PRO A 10 -47.31 -26.90 -1.54
CA PRO A 10 -46.91 -26.25 -0.29
C PRO A 10 -45.74 -25.30 -0.57
N LYS A 11 -45.92 -24.03 -0.17
CA LYS A 11 -44.84 -23.03 -0.16
C LYS A 11 -43.63 -23.60 0.61
N PRO A 12 -42.40 -23.45 0.09
CA PRO A 12 -41.21 -23.88 0.81
C PRO A 12 -41.14 -23.13 2.15
N GLU A 13 -41.09 -23.89 3.25
CA GLU A 13 -40.80 -23.34 4.57
C GLU A 13 -39.45 -22.60 4.53
N PRO A 14 -39.34 -21.41 5.14
CA PRO A 14 -38.08 -20.69 5.18
C PRO A 14 -37.04 -21.55 5.91
N ALA A 15 -35.91 -21.82 5.25
CA ALA A 15 -34.79 -22.53 5.85
C ALA A 15 -34.46 -21.92 7.22
N HIS A 16 -34.42 -22.75 8.26
CA HIS A 16 -33.97 -22.34 9.59
C HIS A 16 -32.54 -21.81 9.49
N VAL A 17 -32.37 -20.49 9.59
CA VAL A 17 -31.04 -19.88 9.58
C VAL A 17 -30.41 -20.08 10.96
N GLU A 18 -29.37 -20.91 11.02
CA GLU A 18 -28.67 -21.24 12.27
C GLU A 18 -27.84 -20.04 12.72
N VAL A 19 -28.15 -19.51 13.91
CA VAL A 19 -27.43 -18.38 14.47
C VAL A 19 -26.24 -18.87 15.31
N ARG A 20 -25.04 -18.42 14.97
CA ARG A 20 -23.77 -18.84 15.59
C ARG A 20 -23.19 -17.74 16.47
N ASP A 21 -22.45 -18.10 17.52
CA ASP A 21 -21.71 -17.13 18.33
C ASP A 21 -20.32 -16.91 17.71
N ALA A 22 -19.81 -15.68 17.76
CA ALA A 22 -18.45 -15.36 17.31
C ALA A 22 -17.38 -15.93 18.27
N ASP A 23 -16.21 -16.24 17.72
CA ASP A 23 -15.05 -16.67 18.49
C ASP A 23 -14.52 -15.56 19.43
N PRO A 24 -13.68 -15.91 20.43
CA PRO A 24 -13.00 -14.91 21.26
C PRO A 24 -12.31 -13.85 20.39
N PRO A 25 -12.35 -12.56 20.79
CA PRO A 25 -12.76 -12.03 22.09
C PRO A 25 -14.26 -11.62 22.22
N PHE A 26 -15.14 -12.12 21.35
CA PHE A 26 -16.56 -11.72 21.30
C PHE A 26 -17.50 -12.64 22.09
N ASP A 27 -16.96 -13.32 23.10
CA ASP A 27 -17.63 -14.33 23.92
C ASP A 27 -17.74 -13.93 25.41
N HIS A 28 -17.37 -12.69 25.77
CA HIS A 28 -17.34 -12.22 27.15
C HIS A 28 -18.72 -12.22 27.84
N SER A 29 -18.76 -12.77 29.07
CA SER A 29 -19.98 -12.88 29.88
C SER A 29 -20.49 -11.54 30.44
N THR A 30 -19.65 -10.51 30.46
CA THR A 30 -19.96 -9.16 30.97
C THR A 30 -20.48 -8.20 29.89
N ALA A 31 -20.71 -8.70 28.67
CA ALA A 31 -21.21 -7.89 27.57
C ALA A 31 -22.59 -7.30 27.86
N ASP A 32 -22.84 -6.12 27.30
CA ASP A 32 -24.10 -5.39 27.46
C ASP A 32 -25.09 -5.73 26.33
N PHE A 33 -24.57 -6.04 25.14
CA PHE A 33 -25.34 -6.29 23.93
C PHE A 33 -24.76 -7.43 23.09
N ILE A 34 -25.59 -7.95 22.19
CA ILE A 34 -25.17 -8.81 21.08
C ILE A 34 -25.38 -8.03 19.78
N PHE A 35 -24.31 -7.82 19.02
CA PHE A 35 -24.41 -7.32 17.64
C PHE A 35 -24.46 -8.52 16.71
N ARG A 36 -25.53 -8.64 15.92
CA ARG A 36 -25.72 -9.74 14.98
C ARG A 36 -25.39 -9.30 13.57
N SER A 37 -24.46 -9.98 12.91
CA SER A 37 -24.18 -9.76 11.49
C SER A 37 -25.31 -10.24 10.57
N ARG A 38 -25.30 -9.80 9.31
CA ARG A 38 -26.26 -10.19 8.27
C ARG A 38 -26.32 -11.71 8.04
N ASP A 39 -25.19 -12.38 8.20
CA ASP A 39 -25.02 -13.85 8.10
C ASP A 39 -25.16 -14.55 9.46
N HIS A 40 -25.86 -13.92 10.41
CA HIS A 40 -26.34 -14.49 11.66
C HIS A 40 -25.22 -14.97 12.61
N VAL A 41 -24.16 -14.17 12.71
CA VAL A 41 -23.11 -14.36 13.72
C VAL A 41 -23.23 -13.31 14.81
N ASP A 42 -23.28 -13.78 16.06
CA ASP A 42 -23.51 -12.98 17.26
C ASP A 42 -22.18 -12.59 17.93
N PHE A 43 -21.92 -11.28 17.97
CA PHE A 43 -20.76 -10.68 18.62
C PHE A 43 -21.19 -10.05 19.95
N ARG A 44 -20.67 -10.55 21.08
CA ARG A 44 -20.91 -9.93 22.38
C ARG A 44 -20.04 -8.68 22.54
N VAL A 45 -20.66 -7.56 22.87
CA VAL A 45 -19.98 -6.26 22.92
C VAL A 45 -20.34 -5.46 24.18
N HIS A 46 -19.40 -4.64 24.64
CA HIS A 46 -19.59 -3.70 25.74
C HIS A 46 -19.99 -2.32 25.21
N LYS A 47 -21.08 -1.76 25.71
CA LYS A 47 -21.60 -0.44 25.33
C LYS A 47 -20.52 0.62 25.43
N ALA A 48 -19.81 0.64 26.56
CA ALA A 48 -18.80 1.64 26.86
C ALA A 48 -17.68 1.69 25.79
N LEU A 49 -17.23 0.54 25.29
CA LEU A 49 -16.13 0.47 24.33
C LEU A 49 -16.57 0.93 22.94
N VAL A 50 -17.71 0.43 22.46
CA VAL A 50 -18.21 0.83 21.14
C VAL A 50 -18.69 2.29 21.10
N SER A 51 -19.31 2.79 22.17
CA SER A 51 -19.69 4.22 22.29
C SER A 51 -18.47 5.14 22.38
N LEU A 52 -17.36 4.70 23.01
CA LEU A 52 -16.12 5.47 23.05
C LEU A 52 -15.44 5.53 21.68
N ALA A 53 -15.49 4.41 20.93
CA ALA A 53 -14.90 4.32 19.60
C ALA A 53 -15.66 5.17 18.56
N SER A 54 -16.99 5.25 18.68
CA SER A 54 -17.79 6.13 17.84
C SER A 54 -19.10 6.59 18.50
N PRO A 55 -19.42 7.91 18.43
CA PRO A 55 -20.71 8.46 18.84
C PRO A 55 -21.92 7.87 18.09
N SER A 56 -21.71 7.32 16.88
CA SER A 56 -22.79 6.72 16.09
C SER A 56 -23.43 5.53 16.81
N PHE A 57 -22.65 4.81 17.62
CA PHE A 57 -23.18 3.72 18.44
C PHE A 57 -23.99 4.25 19.61
N ASP A 58 -23.66 5.40 20.20
CA ASP A 58 -24.35 5.89 21.39
C ASP A 58 -25.82 6.25 21.11
N GLY A 59 -26.07 6.89 19.97
CA GLY A 59 -27.42 7.14 19.47
C GLY A 59 -28.18 5.83 19.22
N MET A 60 -27.57 4.88 18.51
CA MET A 60 -28.19 3.60 18.18
C MET A 60 -28.51 2.75 19.41
N LEU A 61 -27.64 2.76 20.43
CA LEU A 61 -27.76 1.98 21.66
C LEU A 61 -28.61 2.64 22.75
N SER A 62 -29.04 3.88 22.54
CA SER A 62 -29.85 4.64 23.51
C SER A 62 -31.30 4.85 23.05
N LEU A 63 -31.63 4.48 21.81
CA LEU A 63 -32.99 4.54 21.30
C LEU A 63 -33.87 3.48 21.99
N PRO A 64 -35.04 3.85 22.54
CA PRO A 64 -36.06 2.87 22.89
C PRO A 64 -36.43 2.09 21.62
N PRO A 65 -36.70 0.77 21.70
CA PRO A 65 -37.19 0.04 20.55
C PRO A 65 -38.42 0.76 19.98
N PRO A 66 -38.54 0.95 18.66
CA PRO A 66 -39.74 1.54 18.09
C PRO A 66 -40.94 0.66 18.48
N ALA A 67 -41.91 1.27 19.15
CA ALA A 67 -43.18 0.63 19.44
C ALA A 67 -43.98 0.56 18.14
N THR A 68 -43.77 -0.48 17.34
CA THR A 68 -44.62 -0.79 16.19
C THR A 68 -45.53 -1.96 16.52
N ASP A 69 -46.81 -1.74 16.27
CA ASP A 69 -47.89 -2.71 16.43
C ASP A 69 -47.56 -4.04 15.71
N GLY A 70 -47.07 -5.01 16.48
CA GLY A 70 -47.23 -6.44 16.22
C GLY A 70 -46.40 -7.11 15.12
N LYS A 71 -45.52 -6.42 14.36
CA LYS A 71 -44.64 -7.10 13.38
C LYS A 71 -43.26 -6.45 13.31
N VAL A 72 -42.23 -7.29 13.52
CA VAL A 72 -40.79 -7.01 13.70
C VAL A 72 -40.43 -6.52 15.11
N SER A 73 -40.29 -7.47 16.03
CA SER A 73 -39.78 -7.22 17.37
C SER A 73 -38.25 -7.01 17.31
N ILE A 74 -37.80 -5.77 17.50
CA ILE A 74 -36.41 -5.45 17.87
C ILE A 74 -36.13 -5.87 19.34
N ASN A 75 -37.06 -6.59 19.97
CA ASN A 75 -36.95 -7.16 21.32
C ASN A 75 -36.40 -8.59 21.28
N GLU A 76 -35.54 -8.92 20.32
CA GLU A 76 -34.84 -10.20 20.39
C GLU A 76 -33.84 -10.14 21.55
N VAL A 77 -34.01 -11.06 22.49
CA VAL A 77 -33.12 -11.22 23.63
C VAL A 77 -32.53 -12.62 23.55
N ARG A 78 -31.20 -12.71 23.50
CA ARG A 78 -30.47 -13.98 23.50
C ARG A 78 -29.54 -13.99 24.70
N ASN A 79 -29.59 -15.07 25.49
CA ASN A 79 -28.78 -15.22 26.70
C ASN A 79 -28.93 -14.04 27.70
N GLY A 80 -30.11 -13.43 27.77
CA GLY A 80 -30.39 -12.28 28.63
C GLY A 80 -29.88 -10.94 28.11
N LEU A 81 -29.28 -10.90 26.91
CA LEU A 81 -28.77 -9.68 26.28
C LEU A 81 -29.64 -9.24 25.11
N PRO A 82 -29.89 -7.94 24.92
CA PRO A 82 -30.56 -7.44 23.72
C PRO A 82 -29.70 -7.68 22.47
N VAL A 83 -30.34 -8.16 21.40
CA VAL A 83 -29.72 -8.41 20.10
C VAL A 83 -30.00 -7.24 19.15
N ILE A 84 -28.96 -6.69 18.54
CA ILE A 84 -29.03 -5.59 17.58
C ILE A 84 -28.55 -6.10 16.23
N PRO A 85 -29.43 -6.16 15.21
CA PRO A 85 -29.05 -6.63 13.88
C PRO A 85 -28.28 -5.55 13.12
N PHE A 86 -27.24 -5.98 12.40
CA PHE A 86 -26.42 -5.17 11.51
C PHE A 86 -26.52 -5.69 10.07
N PRO A 87 -26.54 -4.79 9.06
CA PRO A 87 -26.55 -5.19 7.65
C PRO A 87 -25.18 -5.69 7.15
N GLU A 88 -24.10 -5.47 7.89
CA GLU A 88 -22.75 -5.94 7.60
C GLU A 88 -22.62 -7.45 7.88
N ASP A 89 -21.84 -8.15 7.05
CA ASP A 89 -21.51 -9.57 7.27
C ASP A 89 -20.51 -9.79 8.40
N GLN A 90 -20.28 -11.06 8.76
CA GLN A 90 -19.41 -11.46 9.86
C GLN A 90 -18.01 -10.86 9.73
N GLN A 91 -17.41 -10.89 8.53
CA GLN A 91 -16.06 -10.37 8.32
C GLN A 91 -16.02 -8.86 8.50
N THR A 92 -16.95 -8.13 7.89
CA THR A 92 -17.00 -6.67 7.99
C THR A 92 -17.21 -6.21 9.43
N LEU A 93 -18.16 -6.85 10.13
CA LEU A 93 -18.49 -6.51 11.51
C LEU A 93 -17.35 -6.87 12.47
N LEU A 94 -16.68 -8.02 12.27
CA LEU A 94 -15.50 -8.43 13.04
C LEU A 94 -14.41 -7.36 12.99
N TYR A 95 -14.03 -6.92 11.80
CA TYR A 95 -12.97 -5.92 11.61
C TYR A 95 -13.35 -4.56 12.19
N LEU A 96 -14.60 -4.11 12.00
CA LEU A 96 -15.10 -2.87 12.60
C LEU A 96 -15.03 -2.92 14.12
N LEU A 97 -15.50 -4.02 14.72
CA LEU A 97 -15.49 -4.17 16.18
C LEU A 97 -14.08 -4.31 16.74
N CYS A 98 -13.15 -4.97 16.05
CA CYS A 98 -11.76 -5.01 16.47
C CYS A 98 -11.12 -3.61 16.52
N SER A 99 -11.46 -2.73 15.58
CA SER A 99 -11.08 -1.31 15.63
C SER A 99 -11.70 -0.60 16.84
N CYS A 100 -12.98 -0.86 17.15
CA CYS A 100 -13.65 -0.23 18.28
C CYS A 100 -13.09 -0.66 19.65
N LEU A 101 -12.80 -1.94 19.80
CA LEU A 101 -12.44 -2.53 21.08
C LEU A 101 -10.93 -2.43 21.37
N GLY A 102 -10.12 -2.14 20.35
CA GLY A 102 -8.67 -1.98 20.48
C GLY A 102 -7.92 -3.29 20.69
N PHE A 103 -8.58 -4.43 20.49
CA PHE A 103 -7.97 -5.75 20.49
C PHE A 103 -8.27 -6.48 19.18
N VAL A 104 -7.33 -7.31 18.75
CA VAL A 104 -7.40 -8.06 17.50
C VAL A 104 -7.10 -9.52 17.81
N PRO A 105 -7.88 -10.49 17.28
CA PRO A 105 -7.55 -11.90 17.38
C PRO A 105 -6.13 -12.20 16.87
N ASP A 106 -5.56 -13.33 17.29
CA ASP A 106 -4.23 -13.74 16.81
C ASP A 106 -4.22 -13.99 15.30
N VAL A 107 -5.35 -14.43 14.74
CA VAL A 107 -5.54 -14.68 13.32
C VAL A 107 -6.74 -13.89 12.83
N LEU A 108 -6.49 -12.90 11.97
CA LEU A 108 -7.54 -12.21 11.23
C LEU A 108 -7.89 -13.00 9.95
N PRO A 109 -9.18 -13.06 9.56
CA PRO A 109 -9.56 -13.66 8.28
C PRO A 109 -8.90 -12.91 7.12
N PRO A 110 -8.39 -13.61 6.08
CA PRO A 110 -7.74 -12.97 4.94
C PRO A 110 -8.69 -12.03 4.23
N LEU A 111 -8.14 -10.95 3.68
CA LEU A 111 -8.91 -9.87 3.09
C LEU A 111 -8.57 -9.70 1.62
N ASP A 112 -9.59 -9.57 0.78
CA ASP A 112 -9.46 -9.13 -0.61
C ASP A 112 -9.91 -7.67 -0.76
N VAL A 113 -9.87 -7.15 -1.99
CA VAL A 113 -10.28 -5.76 -2.29
C VAL A 113 -11.74 -5.51 -1.91
N GLN A 114 -12.63 -6.47 -2.16
CA GLN A 114 -14.07 -6.32 -1.90
C GLN A 114 -14.38 -6.33 -0.41
N GLY A 115 -13.73 -7.20 0.36
CA GLY A 115 -13.80 -7.19 1.82
C GLY A 115 -13.26 -5.89 2.40
N LEU A 116 -12.10 -5.41 1.91
CA LEU A 116 -11.54 -4.13 2.33
C LEU A 116 -12.51 -2.97 2.08
N LYS A 117 -13.12 -2.94 0.89
CA LYS A 117 -14.15 -1.95 0.54
C LYS A 117 -15.31 -1.97 1.53
N SER A 118 -15.88 -3.14 1.84
CA SER A 118 -16.97 -3.28 2.81
C SER A 118 -16.57 -2.76 4.20
N ILE A 119 -15.36 -3.07 4.66
CA ILE A 119 -14.85 -2.62 5.95
C ILE A 119 -14.62 -1.11 5.99
N CYS A 120 -14.03 -0.53 4.95
CA CYS A 120 -13.80 0.92 4.86
C CYS A 120 -15.13 1.69 4.83
N LEU A 121 -16.12 1.20 4.08
CA LEU A 121 -17.48 1.77 4.07
C LEU A 121 -18.14 1.68 5.45
N ALA A 122 -17.95 0.58 6.18
CA ALA A 122 -18.46 0.46 7.54
C ALA A 122 -17.77 1.45 8.50
N HIS A 123 -16.45 1.61 8.40
CA HIS A 123 -15.72 2.60 9.21
C HIS A 123 -16.19 4.03 8.92
N ASP A 124 -16.42 4.41 7.66
CA ASP A 124 -16.96 5.72 7.30
C ASP A 124 -18.41 5.90 7.79
N LYS A 125 -19.29 4.92 7.54
CA LYS A 125 -20.69 4.90 8.00
C LYS A 125 -20.83 5.05 9.50
N TYR A 126 -20.04 4.29 10.26
CA TYR A 126 -20.05 4.29 11.71
C TYR A 126 -19.06 5.28 12.31
N VAL A 127 -18.36 6.09 11.50
CA VAL A 127 -17.41 7.12 11.98
C VAL A 127 -16.35 6.56 12.94
N VAL A 128 -15.87 5.34 12.66
CA VAL A 128 -14.78 4.71 13.42
C VAL A 128 -13.47 5.10 12.75
N THR A 129 -12.77 6.07 13.34
CA THR A 129 -11.57 6.69 12.73
C THR A 129 -10.27 6.04 13.17
N VAL A 130 -10.25 5.39 14.34
CA VAL A 130 -9.07 4.68 14.86
C VAL A 130 -9.08 3.27 14.30
N ILE A 131 -8.02 2.92 13.56
CA ILE A 131 -7.79 1.58 13.04
C ILE A 131 -6.62 0.97 13.80
N HIS A 132 -6.81 -0.21 14.37
CA HIS A 132 -5.74 -0.92 15.08
C HIS A 132 -4.58 -1.23 14.11
N PRO A 133 -3.29 -1.11 14.53
CA PRO A 133 -2.14 -1.33 13.64
C PRO A 133 -2.16 -2.64 12.86
N ARG A 134 -2.50 -3.78 13.49
CA ARG A 134 -2.65 -5.08 12.80
C ARG A 134 -3.73 -5.10 11.71
N ILE A 135 -4.84 -4.38 11.92
CA ILE A 135 -5.88 -4.24 10.89
C ILE A 135 -5.34 -3.40 9.73
N PHE A 136 -4.68 -2.29 10.06
CA PHE A 136 -4.06 -1.42 9.06
C PHE A 136 -2.99 -2.16 8.25
N GLU A 137 -2.17 -3.01 8.86
CA GLU A 137 -1.22 -3.89 8.17
C GLU A 137 -1.91 -4.83 7.18
N THR A 138 -3.09 -5.34 7.55
CA THR A 138 -3.91 -6.15 6.64
C THR A 138 -4.39 -5.33 5.45
N PHE A 139 -4.82 -4.08 5.66
CA PHE A 139 -5.21 -3.19 4.56
C PHE A 139 -4.04 -2.86 3.64
N VAL A 140 -2.85 -2.61 4.22
CA VAL A 140 -1.61 -2.39 3.47
C VAL A 140 -1.22 -3.63 2.67
N SER A 141 -1.47 -4.84 3.19
CA SER A 141 -1.23 -6.08 2.44
C SER A 141 -2.09 -6.16 1.18
N VAL A 142 -3.38 -5.80 1.27
CA VAL A 142 -4.26 -5.73 0.09
C VAL A 142 -3.75 -4.66 -0.89
N ALA A 143 -3.31 -3.51 -0.38
CA ALA A 143 -2.77 -2.42 -1.20
C ALA A 143 -1.47 -2.79 -1.93
N LYS A 144 -0.65 -3.73 -1.43
CA LYS A 144 0.54 -4.21 -2.14
C LYS A 144 0.18 -4.97 -3.42
N GLU A 145 -0.94 -5.70 -3.38
CA GLU A 145 -1.45 -6.46 -4.53
C GLU A 145 -2.15 -5.53 -5.52
N ASP A 146 -3.08 -4.69 -5.03
CA ASP A 146 -3.86 -3.75 -5.85
C ASP A 146 -3.91 -2.34 -5.25
N PRO A 147 -2.83 -1.55 -5.43
CA PRO A 147 -2.73 -0.22 -4.82
C PRO A 147 -3.76 0.77 -5.39
N VAL A 148 -4.16 0.63 -6.65
CA VAL A 148 -5.08 1.57 -7.31
C VAL A 148 -6.49 1.41 -6.78
N SER A 149 -6.96 0.16 -6.64
CA SER A 149 -8.28 -0.12 -6.05
C SER A 149 -8.35 0.37 -4.61
N VAL A 150 -7.31 0.09 -3.81
CA VAL A 150 -7.27 0.53 -2.40
C VAL A 150 -7.13 2.04 -2.28
N TYR A 151 -6.38 2.71 -3.15
CA TYR A 151 -6.34 4.17 -3.20
C TYR A 151 -7.74 4.76 -3.44
N ALA A 152 -8.48 4.23 -4.41
CA ALA A 152 -9.83 4.71 -4.72
C ALA A 152 -10.80 4.52 -3.56
N ILE A 153 -10.78 3.34 -2.91
CA ILE A 153 -11.59 3.07 -1.71
C ILE A 153 -11.22 4.03 -0.58
N ALA A 154 -9.92 4.24 -0.33
CA ALA A 154 -9.44 5.10 0.75
C ALA A 154 -9.79 6.57 0.53
N CYS A 155 -9.71 7.06 -0.71
CA CYS A 155 -10.19 8.39 -1.09
C CYS A 155 -11.70 8.54 -0.82
N HIS A 156 -12.50 7.55 -1.26
CA HIS A 156 -13.95 7.58 -1.08
C HIS A 156 -14.34 7.59 0.41
N CYS A 157 -13.66 6.80 1.23
CA CYS A 157 -13.92 6.67 2.67
C CYS A 157 -13.13 7.67 3.53
N ARG A 158 -12.44 8.65 2.93
CA ARG A 158 -11.64 9.69 3.63
C ARG A 158 -10.60 9.10 4.62
N MET A 159 -9.97 8.00 4.23
CA MET A 159 -8.94 7.30 5.01
C MET A 159 -7.53 7.72 4.59
N ASP A 160 -7.11 8.93 4.99
CA ASP A 160 -5.89 9.57 4.47
C ASP A 160 -4.61 8.72 4.63
N LYS A 161 -4.47 8.03 5.78
CA LYS A 161 -3.31 7.15 6.02
C LYS A 161 -3.26 5.99 5.03
N LEU A 162 -4.42 5.37 4.73
CA LEU A 162 -4.51 4.27 3.79
C LEU A 162 -4.34 4.75 2.35
N MET A 163 -4.94 5.90 2.02
CA MET A 163 -4.79 6.56 0.71
C MET A 163 -3.31 6.82 0.42
N LEU A 164 -2.58 7.43 1.35
CA LEU A 164 -1.15 7.71 1.18
C LEU A 164 -0.32 6.43 1.07
N ALA A 165 -0.63 5.41 1.89
CA ALA A 165 0.06 4.12 1.82
C ALA A 165 -0.14 3.45 0.45
N ALA A 166 -1.38 3.45 -0.06
CA ALA A 166 -1.71 2.90 -1.36
C ALA A 166 -1.03 3.68 -2.51
N ALA A 167 -1.01 5.01 -2.45
CA ALA A 167 -0.29 5.84 -3.42
C ALA A 167 1.22 5.56 -3.45
N LYS A 168 1.86 5.39 -2.29
CA LYS A 168 3.27 4.99 -2.22
C LYS A 168 3.50 3.59 -2.81
N LEU A 169 2.59 2.66 -2.54
CA LEU A 169 2.67 1.30 -3.09
C LEU A 169 2.45 1.25 -4.61
N SER A 170 1.70 2.20 -5.19
CA SER A 170 1.57 2.27 -6.65
C SER A 170 2.88 2.57 -7.37
N LEU A 171 3.87 3.20 -6.70
CA LEU A 171 5.19 3.47 -7.27
C LEU A 171 6.00 2.19 -7.56
N MET A 172 5.63 1.08 -6.93
CA MET A 172 6.23 -0.23 -7.18
C MET A 172 5.66 -0.91 -8.45
N LYS A 173 4.63 -0.33 -9.06
CA LYS A 173 3.99 -0.84 -10.26
C LYS A 173 4.28 0.12 -11.43
N PRO A 174 4.49 -0.41 -12.64
CA PRO A 174 4.67 0.42 -13.82
C PRO A 174 3.52 1.42 -14.06
N ASP A 175 3.88 2.63 -14.46
CA ASP A 175 2.96 3.73 -14.84
C ASP A 175 1.85 3.32 -15.83
N THR A 176 2.17 2.42 -16.77
CA THR A 176 1.26 1.94 -17.82
C THR A 176 0.17 0.99 -17.30
N HIS A 177 0.25 0.62 -16.02
CA HIS A 177 -0.61 -0.36 -15.36
C HIS A 177 -1.50 0.23 -14.27
N LEU A 178 -1.73 1.55 -14.21
CA LEU A 178 -2.80 2.09 -13.37
C LEU A 178 -4.12 1.41 -13.78
N SER A 179 -4.53 0.48 -12.92
CA SER A 179 -5.51 -0.57 -13.20
C SER A 179 -6.84 0.02 -13.63
N ARG A 180 -7.57 -0.65 -14.54
CA ARG A 180 -8.99 -0.36 -14.79
C ARG A 180 -9.86 -0.99 -13.70
N SER A 181 -9.54 -0.63 -12.46
CA SER A 181 -10.25 -1.10 -11.28
C SER A 181 -11.69 -0.56 -11.29
N PRO A 182 -12.69 -1.39 -10.97
CA PRO A 182 -14.07 -0.91 -10.80
C PRO A 182 -14.21 0.04 -9.61
N GLU A 183 -13.29 0.03 -8.65
CA GLU A 183 -13.28 0.97 -7.52
C GLU A 183 -13.00 2.42 -7.97
N LEU A 184 -12.45 2.63 -9.16
CA LEU A 184 -12.27 3.98 -9.72
C LEU A 184 -13.60 4.73 -9.91
N ASP A 185 -14.72 4.02 -10.06
CA ASP A 185 -16.06 4.64 -10.12
C ASP A 185 -16.46 5.32 -8.80
N LEU A 186 -15.76 5.03 -7.69
CA LEU A 186 -16.00 5.64 -6.38
C LEU A 186 -15.40 7.05 -6.23
N ILE A 187 -14.50 7.44 -7.13
CA ILE A 187 -13.71 8.66 -7.02
C ILE A 187 -13.89 9.58 -8.24
N THR A 188 -13.55 10.86 -8.03
CA THR A 188 -13.56 11.85 -9.11
C THR A 188 -12.35 11.69 -10.03
N GLY A 189 -12.47 12.20 -11.26
CA GLY A 189 -11.34 12.30 -12.18
C GLY A 189 -10.16 13.12 -11.60
N LEU A 190 -10.44 14.11 -10.74
CA LEU A 190 -9.40 14.87 -10.04
C LEU A 190 -8.61 13.99 -9.05
N GLN A 191 -9.30 13.19 -8.23
CA GLN A 191 -8.64 12.28 -7.28
C GLN A 191 -7.76 11.24 -7.98
N PHE A 192 -8.21 10.72 -9.12
CA PHE A 192 -7.39 9.80 -9.93
C PHE A 192 -6.23 10.53 -10.61
N SER A 193 -6.46 11.73 -11.13
CA SER A 193 -5.42 12.60 -11.71
C SER A 193 -4.33 12.91 -10.69
N ASN A 194 -4.67 13.14 -9.41
CA ASN A 194 -3.69 13.37 -8.35
C ASN A 194 -2.73 12.18 -8.17
N LEU A 195 -3.23 10.94 -8.28
CA LEU A 195 -2.39 9.74 -8.20
C LEU A 195 -1.40 9.65 -9.38
N ILE A 196 -1.88 9.93 -10.60
CA ILE A 196 -1.04 9.95 -11.80
C ILE A 196 0.04 11.03 -11.69
N HIS A 197 -0.35 12.24 -11.28
CA HIS A 197 0.59 13.34 -11.08
C HIS A 197 1.64 13.00 -10.03
N TYR A 198 1.21 12.43 -8.90
CA TYR A 198 2.11 11.99 -7.84
C TYR A 198 3.13 10.97 -8.33
N HIS A 199 2.70 9.93 -9.06
CA HIS A 199 3.63 8.94 -9.61
C HIS A 199 4.64 9.59 -10.56
N ARG A 200 4.17 10.44 -11.49
CA ARG A 200 5.05 11.17 -12.41
C ARG A 200 6.08 12.04 -11.70
N GLU A 201 5.67 12.79 -10.68
CA GLU A 201 6.58 13.64 -9.90
C GLU A 201 7.61 12.81 -9.12
N CYS A 202 7.22 11.65 -8.59
CA CYS A 202 8.15 10.68 -8.01
C CYS A 202 9.14 10.15 -9.06
N GLY A 203 8.66 9.83 -10.26
CA GLY A 203 9.49 9.45 -11.41
C GLY A 203 10.52 10.52 -11.77
N GLU A 204 10.09 11.78 -11.87
CA GLU A 204 10.97 12.90 -12.13
C GLU A 204 12.00 13.09 -11.02
N ALA A 205 11.60 13.00 -9.74
CA ALA A 205 12.51 13.07 -8.60
C ALA A 205 13.58 11.98 -8.64
N ALA A 206 13.19 10.74 -8.91
CA ALA A 206 14.11 9.61 -9.02
C ALA A 206 15.05 9.74 -10.23
N VAL A 207 14.57 10.22 -11.38
CA VAL A 207 15.39 10.42 -12.59
C VAL A 207 16.42 11.54 -12.43
N ARG A 208 16.13 12.60 -11.66
CA ARG A 208 17.13 13.64 -11.40
C ARG A 208 18.41 13.08 -10.78
N LEU A 209 18.30 12.02 -9.95
CA LEU A 209 19.44 11.38 -9.30
C LEU A 209 20.38 10.63 -10.25
N THR A 210 19.96 10.33 -11.49
CA THR A 210 20.82 9.66 -12.47
C THR A 210 21.61 10.66 -13.32
N ASN A 211 21.00 11.80 -13.65
CA ASN A 211 21.49 12.70 -14.69
C ASN A 211 21.91 14.10 -14.19
N GLU A 212 21.31 14.59 -13.10
CA GLU A 212 21.41 15.99 -12.67
C GLU A 212 22.04 16.12 -11.28
N ASP A 213 21.60 15.30 -10.33
CA ASP A 213 22.04 15.34 -8.94
C ASP A 213 22.89 14.11 -8.60
N TRP A 214 24.20 14.34 -8.52
CA TRP A 214 25.21 13.37 -8.09
C TRP A 214 25.78 13.67 -6.71
N SER A 215 25.17 14.59 -5.95
CA SER A 215 25.68 15.01 -4.64
C SER A 215 25.67 13.90 -3.58
N TRP A 216 24.93 12.82 -3.83
CA TRP A 216 24.86 11.60 -3.03
C TRP A 216 26.06 10.65 -3.26
N CYS A 217 26.80 10.80 -4.35
CA CYS A 217 28.03 10.07 -4.66
C CYS A 217 29.24 10.97 -4.40
N ARG A 218 29.76 10.97 -3.16
CA ARG A 218 30.71 12.00 -2.68
C ARG A 218 32.16 11.63 -2.88
N SER A 219 32.47 10.34 -2.99
CA SER A 219 33.82 9.83 -3.23
C SER A 219 33.87 8.89 -4.41
N ILE A 220 35.01 8.80 -5.08
CA ILE A 220 35.24 7.79 -6.11
C ILE A 220 35.13 6.36 -5.55
N SER A 221 35.27 6.16 -4.23
CA SER A 221 35.03 4.88 -3.57
C SER A 221 33.56 4.48 -3.51
N ASP A 222 32.65 5.45 -3.69
CA ASP A 222 31.21 5.18 -3.76
C ASP A 222 30.83 4.60 -5.13
N VAL A 223 31.69 4.78 -6.14
CA VAL A 223 31.54 4.23 -7.49
C VAL A 223 32.13 2.81 -7.53
N PRO A 224 31.41 1.82 -8.10
CA PRO A 224 31.94 0.48 -8.27
C PRO A 224 33.29 0.48 -9.00
N LEU A 225 34.30 0.01 -8.29
CA LEU A 225 35.70 -0.03 -8.69
C LEU A 225 36.26 1.35 -9.11
N GLY A 226 35.71 2.46 -8.62
CA GLY A 226 36.18 3.80 -8.96
C GLY A 226 37.61 4.05 -8.46
N GLN A 227 38.44 4.67 -9.29
CA GLN A 227 39.86 4.87 -9.00
C GLN A 227 40.43 6.10 -9.71
N SER A 228 41.48 6.67 -9.15
CA SER A 228 42.19 7.81 -9.73
C SER A 228 43.10 7.42 -10.89
N THR A 229 43.50 6.15 -11.01
CA THR A 229 44.40 5.69 -12.09
C THR A 229 43.71 4.70 -13.04
N SER A 230 44.15 4.65 -14.30
CA SER A 230 43.61 3.70 -15.27
C SER A 230 44.25 2.31 -15.09
N ALA A 231 43.64 1.45 -14.28
CA ALA A 231 44.15 0.07 -14.09
C ALA A 231 43.87 -0.87 -15.28
N CYS A 232 42.97 -0.52 -16.21
CA CYS A 232 42.65 -1.37 -17.36
C CYS A 232 42.07 -0.59 -18.54
N THR A 233 42.72 -0.63 -19.70
CA THR A 233 42.29 0.07 -20.92
C THR A 233 41.12 -0.58 -21.67
N ILE A 234 40.70 -1.78 -21.26
CA ILE A 234 39.62 -2.55 -21.92
C ILE A 234 38.26 -2.15 -21.38
N CYS A 235 38.11 -2.11 -20.06
CA CYS A 235 36.81 -1.92 -19.41
C CYS A 235 36.73 -0.65 -18.57
N ARG A 236 37.80 0.14 -18.44
CA ARG A 236 37.77 1.43 -17.73
C ARG A 236 37.66 2.57 -18.71
N LEU A 237 36.86 3.55 -18.34
CA LEU A 237 36.71 4.80 -19.04
C LEU A 237 37.13 5.94 -18.12
N GLN A 238 37.72 6.97 -18.72
CA GLN A 238 37.90 8.25 -18.06
C GLN A 238 36.54 8.95 -18.03
N ILE A 239 36.08 9.32 -16.84
CA ILE A 239 34.83 10.05 -16.63
C ILE A 239 35.20 11.46 -16.22
N LEU A 240 34.81 12.42 -17.04
CA LEU A 240 34.95 13.85 -16.75
C LEU A 240 33.81 14.29 -15.85
N LEU A 241 34.16 14.98 -14.76
CA LEU A 241 33.22 15.64 -13.87
C LEU A 241 33.01 17.08 -14.38
N GLY A 242 31.76 17.53 -14.40
CA GLY A 242 31.45 18.93 -14.71
C GLY A 242 32.12 19.88 -13.71
N HIS A 243 32.33 21.15 -14.11
CA HIS A 243 33.17 22.13 -13.38
C HIS A 243 32.72 22.42 -11.93
N GLN A 244 31.50 22.01 -11.55
CA GLN A 244 30.90 22.26 -10.23
C GLN A 244 30.86 21.03 -9.32
N LEU A 245 31.20 19.84 -9.82
CA LEU A 245 31.13 18.60 -9.05
C LEU A 245 32.55 18.11 -8.74
N VAL A 246 32.98 18.30 -7.49
CA VAL A 246 34.24 17.72 -6.99
C VAL A 246 33.89 16.48 -6.18
N VAL A 247 34.24 15.32 -6.73
CA VAL A 247 34.14 14.02 -6.03
C VAL A 247 35.47 13.74 -5.36
N ASP A 248 35.46 13.37 -4.07
CA ASP A 248 36.68 13.07 -3.32
C ASP A 248 37.46 11.93 -4.00
N GLY A 249 38.78 12.09 -4.10
CA GLY A 249 39.68 11.20 -4.83
C GLY A 249 39.76 11.40 -6.35
N SER A 250 39.01 12.33 -6.94
CA SER A 250 39.16 12.71 -8.35
C SER A 250 40.48 13.45 -8.63
N ILE A 251 40.92 13.43 -9.89
CA ILE A 251 42.15 14.09 -10.36
C ILE A 251 41.79 15.37 -11.12
N LEU A 252 42.49 16.47 -10.84
CA LEU A 252 42.42 17.69 -11.64
C LEU A 252 43.30 17.56 -12.89
N ASP A 253 42.70 17.66 -14.08
CA ASP A 253 43.44 17.81 -15.34
C ASP A 253 44.00 19.24 -15.42
N GLY A 254 45.32 19.37 -15.35
CA GLY A 254 46.00 20.67 -15.40
C GLY A 254 45.87 21.40 -16.73
N ASN A 255 45.45 20.72 -17.81
CA ASN A 255 45.28 21.36 -19.12
C ASN A 255 43.88 21.94 -19.31
N THR A 256 42.85 21.23 -18.86
CA THR A 256 41.45 21.63 -19.04
C THR A 256 40.86 22.32 -17.81
N GLY A 257 41.44 22.10 -16.63
CA GLY A 257 40.90 22.54 -15.35
C GLY A 257 39.72 21.68 -14.85
N GLU A 258 39.45 20.55 -15.51
CA GLU A 258 38.33 19.66 -15.18
C GLU A 258 38.78 18.53 -14.24
N TYR A 259 37.89 18.10 -13.35
CA TYR A 259 38.13 16.92 -12.52
C TYR A 259 37.74 15.65 -13.28
N TYR A 260 38.48 14.56 -13.08
CA TYR A 260 38.15 13.27 -13.68
C TYR A 260 38.54 12.11 -12.78
N TYR A 261 38.00 10.93 -13.07
CA TYR A 261 38.39 9.67 -12.47
C TYR A 261 38.14 8.52 -13.46
N TYR A 262 38.54 7.30 -13.10
CA TYR A 262 38.31 6.12 -13.92
C TYR A 262 37.28 5.19 -13.26
N ALA A 263 36.30 4.76 -14.05
CA ALA A 263 35.31 3.77 -13.62
C ALA A 263 35.01 2.75 -14.73
N PRO A 264 34.35 1.62 -14.42
CA PRO A 264 33.99 0.65 -15.42
C PRO A 264 32.94 1.18 -16.41
N SER A 265 33.12 0.87 -17.70
CA SER A 265 32.17 1.25 -18.75
C SER A 265 30.77 0.67 -18.53
N TRP A 266 30.69 -0.54 -17.96
CA TRP A 266 29.42 -1.19 -17.68
C TRP A 266 28.60 -0.46 -16.61
N TRP A 267 29.26 0.14 -15.63
CA TRP A 267 28.61 0.93 -14.59
C TRP A 267 28.19 2.29 -15.13
N TYR A 268 29.08 2.94 -15.88
CA TYR A 268 28.77 4.22 -16.51
C TYR A 268 27.57 4.09 -17.45
N GLN A 269 27.55 3.05 -18.31
CA GLN A 269 26.38 2.74 -19.14
C GLN A 269 25.12 2.54 -18.31
N PHE A 270 25.20 1.74 -17.23
CA PHE A 270 24.05 1.49 -16.36
C PHE A 270 23.39 2.78 -15.89
N ILE A 271 24.18 3.80 -15.48
CA ILE A 271 23.60 5.05 -14.98
C ILE A 271 23.29 6.06 -16.10
N SER A 272 24.07 6.09 -17.19
CA SER A 272 24.04 7.19 -18.17
C SER A 272 23.37 6.87 -19.51
N ASP A 273 23.11 5.59 -19.85
CA ASP A 273 22.56 5.22 -21.16
C ASP A 273 21.03 5.39 -21.26
N GLY A 274 20.40 5.87 -20.16
CA GLY A 274 18.97 6.10 -20.04
C GLY A 274 18.17 4.87 -19.57
N THR A 275 18.77 3.68 -19.48
CA THR A 275 18.08 2.46 -19.03
C THR A 275 17.61 2.59 -17.58
N THR A 276 18.47 3.06 -16.69
CA THR A 276 18.11 3.29 -15.28
C THR A 276 17.11 4.43 -15.12
N SER A 277 17.27 5.52 -15.86
CA SER A 277 16.31 6.62 -15.88
C SER A 277 14.92 6.15 -16.36
N ALA A 278 14.86 5.34 -17.42
CA ALA A 278 13.59 4.76 -17.88
C ALA A 278 12.95 3.84 -16.83
N LYS A 279 13.77 3.00 -16.16
CA LYS A 279 13.30 2.10 -15.11
C LYS A 279 12.74 2.84 -13.89
N LEU A 280 13.40 3.91 -13.46
CA LEU A 280 12.95 4.75 -12.36
C LEU A 280 11.73 5.59 -12.73
N LYS A 281 11.63 6.04 -13.98
CA LYS A 281 10.43 6.72 -14.47
C LYS A 281 9.21 5.80 -14.44
N GLU A 282 9.37 4.55 -14.86
CA GLU A 282 8.28 3.56 -14.85
C GLU A 282 7.93 3.08 -13.43
N THR A 283 8.94 2.87 -12.58
CA THR A 283 8.81 2.35 -11.21
C THR A 283 9.70 3.15 -10.25
N PRO A 284 9.24 4.31 -9.74
CA PRO A 284 10.04 5.20 -8.90
C PRO A 284 10.14 4.68 -7.47
N CYS A 285 10.94 3.63 -7.30
CA CYS A 285 11.21 3.02 -6.01
C CYS A 285 12.61 2.40 -6.00
N GLY A 286 13.28 2.41 -4.85
CA GLY A 286 14.59 1.83 -4.68
C GLY A 286 14.61 0.31 -4.93
N SER A 287 13.48 -0.39 -4.76
CA SER A 287 13.38 -1.80 -5.14
C SER A 287 13.53 -2.04 -6.65
N ALA A 288 13.19 -1.06 -7.50
CA ALA A 288 13.37 -1.18 -8.94
C ALA A 288 14.85 -1.27 -9.34
N ILE A 289 15.73 -0.56 -8.62
CA ILE A 289 17.18 -0.59 -8.81
C ILE A 289 17.80 -1.89 -8.29
N ARG A 290 17.20 -2.49 -7.27
CA ARG A 290 17.65 -3.76 -6.68
C ARG A 290 17.06 -5.00 -7.37
N ASP A 291 16.22 -4.79 -8.38
CA ASP A 291 15.59 -5.90 -9.08
C ASP A 291 16.64 -6.78 -9.78
N ARG A 292 16.57 -8.09 -9.54
CA ARG A 292 17.57 -9.04 -10.03
C ARG A 292 17.54 -9.15 -11.56
N THR A 293 16.37 -9.04 -12.17
CA THR A 293 16.24 -9.14 -13.62
C THR A 293 16.78 -7.89 -14.30
N PHE A 294 16.57 -6.73 -13.68
CA PHE A 294 17.13 -5.45 -14.10
C PHE A 294 18.67 -5.42 -13.96
N LEU A 295 19.22 -5.96 -12.87
CA LEU A 295 20.67 -5.98 -12.63
C LEU A 295 21.42 -7.06 -13.41
N ALA A 296 20.77 -8.15 -13.83
CA ALA A 296 21.45 -9.28 -14.48
C ALA A 296 22.36 -8.89 -15.67
N PRO A 297 21.97 -7.98 -16.59
CA PRO A 297 22.82 -7.56 -17.70
C PRO A 297 24.11 -6.85 -17.23
N VAL A 298 24.02 -5.96 -16.24
CA VAL A 298 25.19 -5.22 -15.75
C VAL A 298 26.12 -6.13 -14.93
N LEU A 299 25.57 -7.03 -14.12
CA LEU A 299 26.37 -7.99 -13.35
C LEU A 299 27.11 -8.98 -14.27
N LYS A 300 26.49 -9.40 -15.39
CA LYS A 300 27.17 -10.21 -16.40
C LYS A 300 28.34 -9.47 -17.04
N LYS A 301 28.20 -8.17 -17.30
CA LYS A 301 29.29 -7.34 -17.83
C LYS A 301 30.42 -7.17 -16.79
N ALA A 302 30.08 -7.04 -15.50
CA ALA A 302 31.03 -6.83 -14.41
C ALA A 302 32.08 -7.96 -14.25
N VAL A 303 31.76 -9.18 -14.68
CA VAL A 303 32.67 -10.33 -14.61
C VAL A 303 33.33 -10.71 -15.95
N SER A 304 33.05 -9.96 -17.01
CA SER A 304 33.45 -10.34 -18.39
C SER A 304 34.89 -9.97 -18.75
N CYS A 305 35.55 -9.10 -17.96
CA CYS A 305 36.92 -8.67 -18.24
C CYS A 305 37.94 -9.82 -18.12
N ALA A 306 38.96 -9.84 -18.98
CA ALA A 306 40.04 -10.81 -18.90
C ALA A 306 40.93 -10.60 -17.65
N GLN A 307 41.04 -9.37 -17.16
CA GLN A 307 41.83 -9.02 -15.98
C GLN A 307 41.10 -9.41 -14.69
N VAL A 308 41.77 -10.17 -13.81
CA VAL A 308 41.19 -10.71 -12.58
C VAL A 308 40.73 -9.60 -11.63
N GLU A 309 41.52 -8.54 -11.48
CA GLU A 309 41.22 -7.38 -10.63
C GLU A 309 39.93 -6.66 -11.06
N CYS A 310 39.55 -6.75 -12.34
CA CYS A 310 38.31 -6.16 -12.84
C CYS A 310 37.07 -7.03 -12.62
N ARG A 311 37.22 -8.28 -12.14
CA ARG A 311 36.09 -9.20 -11.87
C ARG A 311 35.52 -9.08 -10.45
N LEU A 312 36.03 -8.15 -9.67
CA LEU A 312 35.57 -7.87 -8.29
C LEU A 312 34.40 -6.88 -8.24
N GLY A 313 33.87 -6.44 -9.38
CA GLY A 313 32.85 -5.38 -9.44
C GLY A 313 31.45 -5.80 -9.00
N VAL A 314 31.15 -7.10 -8.86
CA VAL A 314 29.78 -7.55 -8.50
C VAL A 314 29.39 -7.12 -7.09
N PRO A 315 30.16 -7.44 -6.01
CA PRO A 315 29.84 -6.95 -4.67
C PRO A 315 29.70 -5.43 -4.61
N GLU A 316 30.67 -4.69 -5.17
CA GLU A 316 30.65 -3.23 -5.15
C GLU A 316 29.47 -2.63 -5.94
N MET A 317 29.04 -3.28 -7.02
CA MET A 317 27.83 -2.88 -7.75
C MET A 317 26.57 -3.09 -6.92
N LEU A 318 26.46 -4.18 -6.16
CA LEU A 318 25.31 -4.40 -5.28
C LEU A 318 25.28 -3.37 -4.15
N ASP A 319 26.43 -3.09 -3.52
CA ASP A 319 26.54 -2.07 -2.47
C ASP A 319 26.18 -0.67 -3.02
N PHE A 320 26.60 -0.35 -4.25
CA PHE A 320 26.20 0.87 -4.94
C PHE A 320 24.68 0.93 -5.16
N CYS A 321 24.07 -0.17 -5.66
CA CYS A 321 22.63 -0.24 -5.87
C CYS A 321 21.83 -0.12 -4.57
N ASP A 322 22.32 -0.63 -3.45
CA ASP A 322 21.66 -0.48 -2.16
C ASP A 322 21.69 0.98 -1.66
N ARG A 323 22.83 1.66 -1.79
CA ARG A 323 22.93 3.10 -1.50
C ARG A 323 22.03 3.91 -2.43
N PHE A 324 22.11 3.65 -3.73
CA PHE A 324 21.33 4.38 -4.72
C PHE A 324 19.82 4.18 -4.51
N ALA A 325 19.39 2.95 -4.19
CA ALA A 325 18.02 2.65 -3.83
C ALA A 325 17.52 3.46 -2.62
N ALA A 326 18.35 3.60 -1.59
CA ALA A 326 17.99 4.40 -0.41
C ALA A 326 17.81 5.88 -0.74
N VAL A 327 18.68 6.45 -1.59
CA VAL A 327 18.59 7.85 -2.04
C VAL A 327 17.34 8.06 -2.91
N VAL A 328 17.00 7.09 -3.78
CA VAL A 328 15.74 7.12 -4.54
C VAL A 328 14.54 7.11 -3.61
N ASP A 329 14.50 6.21 -2.62
CA ASP A 329 13.40 6.11 -1.66
C ASP A 329 13.25 7.40 -0.83
N GLU A 330 14.37 8.04 -0.46
CA GLU A 330 14.39 9.33 0.23
C GLU A 330 13.81 10.45 -0.64
N ALA A 331 14.34 10.64 -1.86
CA ALA A 331 13.88 11.68 -2.78
C ALA A 331 12.39 11.54 -3.14
N VAL A 332 11.92 10.31 -3.34
CA VAL A 332 10.50 10.01 -3.61
C VAL A 332 9.63 10.29 -2.38
N SER A 333 10.15 10.11 -1.17
CA SER A 333 9.39 10.36 0.06
C SER A 333 9.09 11.83 0.32
N GLU A 334 9.90 12.73 -0.25
CA GLU A 334 9.71 14.19 -0.17
C GLU A 334 8.61 14.71 -1.11
N VAL A 335 8.23 13.93 -2.13
CA VAL A 335 7.14 14.27 -3.04
C VAL A 335 5.81 14.18 -2.29
N GLN A 336 5.03 15.24 -2.36
CA GLN A 336 3.73 15.31 -1.69
C GLN A 336 2.63 14.87 -2.63
N LEU A 337 1.81 13.92 -2.19
CA LEU A 337 0.57 13.58 -2.88
C LEU A 337 -0.38 14.80 -2.82
N PRO A 338 -0.89 15.31 -3.95
CA PRO A 338 -1.83 16.42 -3.92
C PRO A 338 -3.10 16.03 -3.15
N THR A 339 -3.31 16.65 -1.99
CA THR A 339 -4.52 16.44 -1.20
C THR A 339 -5.64 17.30 -1.77
N THR A 340 -6.80 16.70 -2.06
CA THR A 340 -8.02 17.46 -2.30
C THR A 340 -8.45 18.09 -0.99
N ASN A 341 -8.03 19.32 -0.72
CA ASN A 341 -8.56 20.08 0.39
C ASN A 341 -9.99 20.50 0.01
N PRO A 342 -11.06 20.05 0.69
CA PRO A 342 -12.43 20.46 0.34
C PRO A 342 -12.76 21.90 0.78
N ASN A 343 -11.81 22.58 1.42
CA ASN A 343 -12.01 23.89 2.07
C ASN A 343 -11.12 25.00 1.50
N ASN A 344 -11.04 25.14 0.18
CA ASN A 344 -10.63 26.40 -0.44
C ASN A 344 -11.57 26.80 -1.56
#